data_AF-A0A497EKK8-F1
#
_entry.id   AF-A0A497EKK8-F1
#
_cell.length_a   1.000
_cell.length_b   1.000
_cell.length_c   1.000
_cell.angle_alpha   90.00
_cell.angle_beta   90.00
_cell.angle_gamma   90.00
#
_symmetry.space_group_name_H-M   'P 1'
#
loop_
_entity.id
_entity.type
_entity.pdbx_description
1 polymer ?
#
loop_
_entity_poly.entity_id
_entity_poly.type
_entity_poly.pdbx_seq_one_letter_code
_entity_poly.pdbx_strand_id
1 'polypeptide(L)'
;MPPDVRYVILYFGDFDPSGVDIFRWINEELRPYNIEVIKVALTREQVRRYRLPPMVPKRSDPRYRNFVERYGEVAVELDALHPAVLRDLIRQSILRYMDVHRRLEVEISEKIHTEAYVVVDEVLRDIRQRLMDIAVARIREEINLALPNAYQQLLEALERGEELSLSNLYDRERVLEAVRQELRRLM
;
A
#
# COMPACT_ATOMS: atom_id res chain seq x y z
N MET A 1 11.75 -16.94 -17.03
CA MET A 1 11.26 -15.61 -17.44
C MET A 1 10.69 -15.77 -18.85
N PRO A 2 9.40 -15.45 -19.09
CA PRO A 2 8.86 -15.32 -20.44
C PRO A 2 9.83 -14.57 -21.37
N PRO A 3 10.24 -15.14 -22.53
CA PRO A 3 11.26 -14.56 -23.39
C PRO A 3 10.77 -13.33 -24.17
N ASP A 4 9.46 -13.14 -24.25
CA ASP A 4 8.76 -12.07 -24.93
C ASP A 4 8.52 -10.83 -24.04
N VAL A 5 8.92 -10.89 -22.77
CA VAL A 5 8.78 -9.80 -21.81
C VAL A 5 10.14 -9.18 -21.53
N ARG A 6 10.25 -7.86 -21.73
CA ARG A 6 11.43 -7.07 -21.33
C ARG A 6 11.33 -6.74 -19.84
N TYR A 7 12.35 -7.11 -19.07
CA TYR A 7 12.45 -6.75 -17.66
C TYR A 7 13.36 -5.54 -17.50
N VAL A 8 12.87 -4.53 -16.79
CA VAL A 8 13.62 -3.29 -16.55
C VAL A 8 13.68 -3.02 -15.06
N ILE A 9 14.90 -2.82 -14.54
CA ILE A 9 15.15 -2.38 -13.16
C ILE A 9 15.54 -0.91 -13.20
N LEU A 10 14.77 -0.07 -12.52
CA LEU A 10 15.09 1.34 -12.33
C LEU A 10 15.90 1.49 -11.04
N TYR A 11 17.20 1.76 -11.18
CA TYR A 11 18.12 1.88 -10.06
C TYR A 11 18.20 3.33 -9.56
N PHE A 12 17.88 3.51 -8.28
CA PHE A 12 18.06 4.75 -7.52
C PHE A 12 19.04 4.45 -6.40
N GLY A 13 20.25 4.99 -6.49
CA GLY A 13 21.28 4.79 -5.48
C GLY A 13 22.23 5.96 -5.41
N ASP A 14 23.09 5.92 -4.40
CA ASP A 14 23.98 7.02 -4.08
C ASP A 14 25.01 7.28 -5.19
N PHE A 15 25.51 8.51 -5.20
CA PHE A 15 26.67 8.88 -5.98
C PHE A 15 27.90 8.82 -5.07
N ASP A 16 28.34 7.61 -4.73
CA ASP A 16 29.52 7.36 -3.90
C ASP A 16 30.24 6.07 -4.38
N PRO A 17 31.39 5.69 -3.79
CA PRO A 17 32.14 4.51 -4.24
C PRO A 17 31.31 3.23 -4.23
N SER A 18 30.49 3.02 -3.20
CA SER A 18 29.68 1.83 -3.04
C SER A 18 28.45 1.82 -3.98
N GLY A 19 27.70 2.90 -4.09
CA GLY A 19 26.53 3.03 -4.96
C GLY A 19 26.87 2.93 -6.46
N VAL A 20 28.04 3.43 -6.88
CA VAL A 20 28.51 3.21 -8.26
C VAL A 20 28.88 1.74 -8.49
N ASP A 21 29.53 1.10 -7.52
CA ASP A 21 29.93 -0.30 -7.65
C ASP A 21 28.74 -1.26 -7.59
N ILE A 22 27.73 -0.99 -6.76
CA ILE A 22 26.47 -1.75 -6.73
C ILE A 22 25.80 -1.72 -8.10
N PHE A 23 25.69 -0.55 -8.72
CA PHE A 23 25.13 -0.44 -10.06
C PHE A 23 25.94 -1.25 -11.10
N ARG A 24 27.28 -1.18 -11.05
CA ARG A 24 28.16 -1.99 -11.91
C ARG A 24 27.92 -3.49 -11.69
N TRP A 25 27.96 -3.93 -10.43
CA TRP A 25 27.82 -5.33 -10.05
C TRP A 25 26.47 -5.91 -10.47
N ILE A 26 25.37 -5.20 -10.21
CA ILE A 26 24.03 -5.64 -10.64
C ILE A 26 23.97 -5.81 -12.16
N ASN A 27 24.55 -4.88 -12.93
CA ASN A 27 24.59 -5.01 -14.39
C ASN A 27 25.42 -6.19 -14.87
N GLU A 28 26.55 -6.48 -14.23
CA GLU A 28 27.39 -7.64 -14.55
C GLU A 28 26.69 -8.96 -14.23
N GLU A 29 26.09 -9.05 -13.05
CA GLU A 29 25.39 -10.24 -12.56
C GLU A 29 24.13 -10.53 -13.39
N LEU A 30 23.39 -9.49 -13.78
CA LEU A 30 22.16 -9.63 -14.55
C LEU A 30 22.38 -9.71 -16.07
N ARG A 31 23.61 -9.52 -16.55
CA ARG A 31 23.96 -9.56 -17.98
C ARG A 31 23.52 -10.83 -18.71
N PRO A 32 23.56 -12.04 -18.11
CA PRO A 32 23.08 -13.26 -18.79
C PRO A 32 21.56 -13.35 -18.92
N TYR A 33 20.81 -12.49 -18.22
CA TYR A 33 19.35 -12.50 -18.19
C TYR A 33 18.77 -11.40 -19.10
N ASN A 34 17.51 -11.53 -19.51
CA ASN A 34 16.78 -10.50 -20.26
C ASN A 34 16.32 -9.34 -19.35
N ILE A 35 17.24 -8.83 -18.52
CA ILE A 35 17.00 -7.76 -17.55
C ILE A 35 17.93 -6.60 -17.85
N GLU A 36 17.34 -5.43 -18.05
CA GLU A 36 18.07 -4.18 -18.24
C GLU A 36 18.03 -3.35 -16.96
N VAL A 37 19.18 -2.87 -16.51
CA VAL A 37 19.27 -2.04 -15.30
C VAL A 37 19.64 -0.61 -15.67
N ILE A 38 18.78 0.33 -15.30
CA ILE A 38 18.86 1.73 -15.69
C ILE A 38 19.10 2.59 -14.46
N LYS A 39 20.24 3.26 -14.39
CA LYS A 39 20.51 4.24 -13.34
C LYS A 39 19.69 5.50 -13.58
N VAL A 40 18.69 5.74 -12.73
CA VAL A 40 17.81 6.91 -12.78
C VAL A 40 18.29 8.02 -11.86
N ALA A 41 18.85 7.66 -10.70
CA ALA A 41 19.48 8.57 -9.75
C ALA A 41 20.60 7.85 -8.99
N LEU A 42 21.63 8.53 -8.47
CA LEU A 42 22.09 9.89 -8.77
C LEU A 42 23.23 9.86 -9.79
N THR A 43 23.07 10.56 -10.90
CA THR A 43 24.14 10.79 -11.87
C THR A 43 24.95 12.05 -11.52
N ARG A 44 26.20 12.14 -11.99
CA ARG A 44 27.04 13.33 -11.81
C ARG A 44 26.37 14.60 -12.35
N GLU A 45 25.63 14.48 -13.44
CA GLU A 45 24.89 15.59 -14.03
C GLU A 45 23.75 16.06 -13.11
N GLN A 46 22.97 15.13 -12.54
CA GLN A 46 21.93 15.47 -11.57
C GLN A 46 22.51 16.13 -10.31
N VAL A 47 23.64 15.63 -9.80
CA VAL A 47 24.35 16.25 -8.66
C VAL A 47 24.66 17.73 -8.93
N ARG A 48 25.20 18.04 -10.12
CA ARG A 48 25.50 19.42 -10.53
C ARG A 48 24.23 20.25 -10.77
N ARG A 49 23.25 19.67 -11.48
CA ARG A 49 22.00 20.34 -11.86
C ARG A 49 21.18 20.76 -10.65
N TYR A 50 21.06 19.88 -9.66
CA TYR A 50 20.32 20.15 -8.43
C TYR A 50 21.15 20.83 -7.34
N ARG A 51 22.44 21.11 -7.61
CA ARG A 51 23.38 21.73 -6.66
C ARG A 51 23.38 21.00 -5.31
N LEU A 52 23.43 19.67 -5.37
CA LEU A 52 23.35 18.84 -4.17
C LEU A 52 24.60 19.05 -3.28
N PRO A 53 24.43 19.05 -1.94
CA PRO A 53 25.54 19.24 -1.02
C PRO A 53 26.56 18.09 -1.18
N PRO A 54 27.83 18.39 -1.53
CA PRO A 54 28.84 17.36 -1.70
C PRO A 54 29.37 16.89 -0.35
N MET A 55 29.68 15.61 -0.26
CA MET A 55 30.37 14.98 0.85
C MET A 55 31.70 14.40 0.36
N VAL A 56 32.66 14.24 1.28
CA VAL A 56 33.91 13.53 0.97
C VAL A 56 33.60 12.03 0.98
N PRO A 57 33.91 11.28 -0.10
CA PRO A 57 33.70 9.85 -0.11
C PRO A 57 34.49 9.16 1.01
N LYS A 58 33.96 8.05 1.53
CA LYS A 58 34.60 7.32 2.63
C LYS A 58 35.96 6.77 2.19
N ARG A 59 37.05 7.36 2.70
CA ARG A 59 38.44 6.99 2.34
C ARG A 59 38.81 5.54 2.65
N SER A 60 38.14 4.95 3.65
CA SER A 60 38.34 3.53 4.00
C SER A 60 37.61 2.57 3.08
N ASP A 61 36.78 3.04 2.14
CA ASP A 61 36.12 2.18 1.16
C ASP A 61 37.18 1.66 0.17
N PRO A 62 37.29 0.34 -0.05
CA PRO A 62 38.26 -0.22 -1.00
C PRO A 62 38.09 0.31 -2.43
N ARG A 63 36.91 0.82 -2.79
CA ARG A 63 36.59 1.39 -4.10
C ARG A 63 36.92 2.87 -4.22
N TYR A 64 37.36 3.51 -3.13
CA TYR A 64 37.63 4.96 -3.07
C TYR A 64 38.55 5.45 -4.19
N ARG A 65 39.70 4.79 -4.38
CA ARG A 65 40.71 5.21 -5.39
C ARG A 65 40.10 5.26 -6.80
N ASN A 66 39.47 4.17 -7.21
CA ASN A 66 38.81 4.07 -8.52
C ASN A 66 37.68 5.08 -8.68
N PHE A 67 36.94 5.38 -7.61
CA PHE A 67 35.87 6.38 -7.63
C PHE A 67 36.44 7.80 -7.80
N VAL A 68 37.44 8.17 -7.00
CA VAL A 68 38.03 9.51 -7.02
C VAL A 68 38.73 9.80 -8.35
N GLU A 69 39.43 8.83 -8.92
CA GLU A 69 40.03 8.96 -10.25
C GLU A 69 38.99 9.28 -11.34
N ARG A 70 37.78 8.71 -11.23
CA ARG A 70 36.73 8.86 -12.25
C ARG A 70 35.83 10.08 -12.01
N TYR A 71 35.52 10.39 -10.75
CA TYR A 71 34.46 11.33 -10.39
C TYR A 71 34.94 12.50 -9.53
N GLY A 72 36.14 12.43 -8.97
CA GLY A 72 36.68 13.36 -7.97
C GLY A 72 36.24 13.02 -6.55
N GLU A 73 36.65 13.84 -5.58
CA GLU A 73 36.25 13.70 -4.16
C GLU A 73 34.86 14.29 -3.88
N VAL A 74 33.87 13.91 -4.70
CA VAL A 74 32.48 14.35 -4.54
C VAL A 74 31.58 13.12 -4.43
N ALA A 75 31.03 12.91 -3.24
CA ALA A 75 29.99 11.93 -2.97
C ALA A 75 28.67 12.62 -2.61
N VAL A 76 27.54 12.01 -2.95
CA VAL A 76 26.20 12.52 -2.62
C VAL A 76 25.25 11.36 -2.35
N GLU A 77 24.54 11.42 -1.23
CA GLU A 77 23.49 10.47 -0.86
C GLU A 77 22.18 10.77 -1.60
N LEU A 78 21.38 9.74 -1.88
CA LEU A 78 20.13 9.87 -2.64
C LEU A 78 19.11 10.78 -1.93
N ASP A 79 19.09 10.76 -0.61
CA ASP A 79 18.20 11.56 0.24
C ASP A 79 18.54 13.06 0.25
N ALA A 80 19.70 13.45 -0.28
CA ALA A 80 20.04 14.83 -0.55
C ALA A 80 19.14 15.45 -1.65
N LEU A 81 18.47 14.62 -2.47
CA LEU A 81 17.43 15.10 -3.38
C LEU A 81 16.21 15.58 -2.61
N HIS A 82 15.68 16.73 -3.02
CA HIS A 82 14.37 17.18 -2.53
C HIS A 82 13.29 16.11 -2.81
N PRO A 83 12.43 15.75 -1.85
CA PRO A 83 11.44 14.66 -2.00
C PRO A 83 10.53 14.80 -3.22
N ALA A 84 10.17 16.04 -3.60
CA ALA A 84 9.39 16.28 -4.82
C ALA A 84 10.16 15.90 -6.10
N VAL A 85 11.47 16.18 -6.16
CA VAL A 85 12.32 15.84 -7.31
C VAL A 85 12.48 14.33 -7.42
N LEU A 86 12.75 13.64 -6.30
CA LEU A 86 12.83 12.18 -6.30
C LEU A 86 11.50 11.54 -6.74
N ARG A 87 10.37 12.05 -6.24
CA ARG A 87 9.03 11.60 -6.65
C ARG A 87 8.81 11.76 -8.16
N ASP A 88 9.19 12.90 -8.72
CA ASP A 88 9.06 13.14 -10.16
C ASP A 88 9.98 12.24 -11.00
N LEU A 89 11.23 12.01 -10.56
CA LEU A 89 12.14 11.08 -11.23
C LEU A 89 11.58 9.65 -11.24
N ILE A 90 11.04 9.18 -10.11
CA ILE A 90 10.38 7.87 -10.01
C ILE A 90 9.17 7.82 -10.95
N ARG A 91 8.26 8.79 -10.83
CA ARG A 91 7.03 8.85 -11.64
C ARG A 91 7.35 8.84 -13.13
N GLN A 92 8.23 9.72 -13.60
CA GLN A 92 8.60 9.80 -15.01
C GLN A 92 9.26 8.50 -15.50
N SER A 93 10.09 7.88 -14.67
CA SER A 93 10.79 6.65 -15.04
C SER A 93 9.85 5.47 -15.14
N ILE A 94 8.88 5.35 -14.24
CA ILE A 94 7.82 4.33 -14.33
C ILE A 94 6.97 4.57 -15.58
N LEU A 95 6.53 5.80 -15.83
CA LEU A 95 5.67 6.14 -16.97
C LEU A 95 6.31 5.82 -18.32
N ARG A 96 7.65 5.89 -18.44
CA ARG A 96 8.36 5.50 -19.68
C ARG A 96 8.21 4.03 -20.04
N TYR A 97 7.98 3.15 -19.07
CA TYR A 97 7.86 1.69 -19.27
C TYR A 97 6.44 1.18 -19.04
N MET A 98 5.48 2.09 -18.85
CA MET A 98 4.09 1.76 -18.56
C MET A 98 3.22 2.07 -19.77
N ASP A 99 2.42 1.08 -20.19
CA ASP A 99 1.34 1.33 -21.14
C ASP A 99 0.25 2.13 -20.44
N VAL A 100 0.26 3.45 -20.66
CA VAL A 100 -0.69 4.37 -20.05
C VAL A 100 -2.11 4.21 -20.59
N HIS A 101 -2.28 3.70 -21.81
CA HIS A 101 -3.61 3.43 -22.37
C HIS A 101 -4.22 2.22 -21.67
N ARG A 102 -3.46 1.13 -21.56
CA ARG A 102 -3.91 -0.06 -20.82
C ARG A 102 -4.14 0.25 -19.34
N ARG A 103 -3.28 1.06 -18.73
CA ARG A 103 -3.50 1.54 -17.36
C ARG A 103 -4.81 2.32 -17.23
N LEU A 104 -5.08 3.24 -18.16
CA LEU A 104 -6.31 4.02 -18.16
C LEU A 104 -7.55 3.12 -18.25
N GLU A 105 -7.54 2.10 -19.12
CA GLU A 105 -8.63 1.14 -19.23
C GLU A 105 -8.91 0.42 -17.90
N VAL A 106 -7.86 -0.05 -17.22
CA VAL A 106 -7.96 -0.70 -15.91
C VAL A 106 -8.48 0.28 -14.85
N GLU A 107 -7.92 1.50 -14.78
CA GLU A 107 -8.35 2.51 -13.81
C GLU A 107 -9.81 2.92 -14.02
N ILE A 108 -10.28 3.06 -15.27
CA ILE A 108 -11.68 3.34 -15.59
C ILE A 108 -12.57 2.20 -15.08
N SER A 109 -12.20 0.95 -15.36
CA SER A 109 -12.99 -0.20 -14.91
C SER A 109 -13.09 -0.26 -13.38
N GLU A 110 -11.99 -0.06 -12.66
CA GLU A 110 -11.98 -0.01 -11.19
C GLU A 110 -12.80 1.17 -10.65
N LYS A 111 -12.70 2.33 -11.29
CA LYS A 111 -13.46 3.53 -10.92
C LYS A 111 -14.95 3.35 -11.13
N ILE A 112 -15.38 2.73 -12.23
CA ILE A 112 -16.80 2.41 -12.45
C ILE A 112 -17.34 1.53 -11.33
N HIS A 113 -16.61 0.49 -10.92
CA HIS A 113 -17.01 -0.36 -9.81
C HIS A 113 -17.09 0.40 -8.48
N THR A 114 -16.08 1.23 -8.20
CA THR A 114 -16.03 2.04 -6.97
C THR A 114 -17.21 3.02 -6.93
N GLU A 115 -17.47 3.70 -8.04
CA GLU A 115 -18.56 4.67 -8.15
C GLU A 115 -19.93 4.00 -8.03
N ALA A 116 -20.12 2.84 -8.67
CA ALA A 116 -21.34 2.06 -8.53
C ALA A 116 -21.60 1.65 -7.07
N TYR A 117 -20.57 1.27 -6.32
CA TYR A 117 -20.70 0.98 -4.89
C TYR A 117 -21.15 2.21 -4.11
N VAL A 118 -20.53 3.38 -4.35
CA VAL A 118 -20.89 4.63 -3.66
C VAL A 118 -22.35 4.99 -3.93
N VAL A 119 -22.78 4.97 -5.19
CA VAL A 119 -24.17 5.27 -5.57
C VAL A 119 -25.16 4.32 -4.91
N VAL A 120 -24.88 3.02 -4.92
CA VAL A 120 -25.76 2.03 -4.29
C VAL A 120 -25.77 2.19 -2.77
N ASP A 121 -24.62 2.40 -2.14
CA ASP A 121 -24.53 2.57 -0.68
C ASP A 121 -25.26 3.83 -0.22
N GLU A 122 -25.19 4.93 -0.98
CA GLU A 122 -25.96 6.15 -0.70
C GLU A 122 -27.46 5.88 -0.66
N VAL A 123 -27.99 5.16 -1.65
CA VAL A 123 -29.42 4.78 -1.69
C VAL A 123 -29.78 3.81 -0.56
N LEU A 124 -28.90 2.84 -0.30
CA LEU A 124 -29.14 1.83 0.72
C LEU A 124 -28.91 2.34 2.15
N ARG A 125 -28.30 3.52 2.35
CA ARG A 125 -27.92 4.04 3.65
C ARG A 125 -29.10 4.09 4.62
N ASP A 126 -30.21 4.68 4.19
CA ASP A 126 -31.40 4.83 5.02
C ASP A 126 -32.10 3.49 5.28
N ILE A 127 -32.12 2.60 4.28
CA ILE A 127 -32.64 1.24 4.42
C ILE A 127 -31.80 0.47 5.43
N ARG A 128 -30.47 0.47 5.28
CA ARG A 128 -29.51 -0.17 6.18
C ARG A 128 -29.69 0.32 7.61
N GLN A 129 -29.84 1.63 7.81
CA GLN A 129 -30.07 2.19 9.13
C GLN A 129 -31.37 1.66 9.76
N ARG A 130 -32.48 1.66 9.02
CA ARG A 130 -33.76 1.12 9.52
C ARG A 130 -33.67 -0.36 9.87
N LEU A 131 -33.03 -1.16 9.01
CA LEU A 131 -32.80 -2.58 9.27
C LEU A 131 -31.93 -2.80 10.52
N MET A 132 -30.91 -1.97 10.70
CA MET A 132 -30.04 -2.00 11.88
C MET A 132 -30.82 -1.66 13.15
N ASP A 133 -31.68 -0.65 13.12
CA ASP A 133 -32.49 -0.26 14.27
C ASP A 133 -33.41 -1.40 14.71
N ILE A 134 -34.01 -2.13 13.77
CA ILE A 134 -34.83 -3.32 14.06
C ILE A 134 -33.99 -4.45 14.64
N ALA A 135 -32.84 -4.74 14.04
CA ALA A 135 -31.95 -5.78 14.53
C ALA A 135 -31.53 -5.50 15.98
N VAL A 136 -31.10 -4.27 16.26
CA VAL A 136 -30.69 -3.83 17.60
C VAL A 136 -31.87 -3.93 18.58
N ALA A 137 -33.06 -3.48 18.19
CA ALA A 137 -34.24 -3.56 19.05
C ALA A 137 -34.58 -5.01 19.44
N ARG A 138 -34.56 -5.93 18.46
CA ARG A 138 -34.85 -7.36 18.69
C ARG A 138 -33.79 -8.05 19.52
N ILE A 139 -32.52 -7.84 19.19
CA ILE A 139 -31.41 -8.39 19.97
C ILE A 139 -31.47 -7.89 21.41
N ARG A 140 -31.72 -6.58 21.61
CA ARG A 140 -31.82 -5.99 22.94
C ARG A 140 -32.97 -6.58 23.75
N GLU A 141 -34.13 -6.79 23.13
CA GLU A 141 -35.29 -7.41 23.77
C GLU A 141 -34.95 -8.80 24.34
N GLU A 142 -34.36 -9.66 23.51
CA GLU A 142 -34.00 -11.03 23.92
C GLU A 142 -32.84 -11.06 24.92
N ILE A 143 -31.80 -10.27 24.70
CA ILE A 143 -30.68 -10.16 25.63
C ILE A 143 -31.17 -9.69 26.98
N ASN A 144 -32.03 -8.68 27.07
CA ASN A 144 -32.52 -8.20 28.36
C ASN A 144 -33.27 -9.28 29.17
N LEU A 145 -33.90 -10.24 28.50
CA LEU A 145 -34.56 -11.38 29.14
C LEU A 145 -33.54 -12.44 29.61
N ALA A 146 -32.49 -12.68 28.83
CA ALA A 146 -31.46 -13.68 29.14
C ALA A 146 -30.38 -13.15 30.10
N LEU A 147 -30.14 -11.83 30.12
CA LEU A 147 -29.03 -11.18 30.79
C LEU A 147 -28.99 -11.45 32.29
N PRO A 148 -30.11 -11.41 33.07
CA PRO A 148 -30.05 -11.70 34.50
C PRO A 148 -29.44 -13.07 34.82
N ASN A 149 -29.69 -14.06 33.95
CA ASN A 149 -29.17 -15.42 34.12
C ASN A 149 -27.74 -15.57 33.59
N ALA A 150 -27.36 -14.80 32.56
CA ALA A 150 -26.03 -14.85 31.95
C ALA A 150 -25.02 -13.88 32.58
N TYR A 151 -25.47 -12.91 33.39
CA TYR A 151 -24.67 -11.77 33.84
C TYR A 151 -23.38 -12.19 34.55
N GLN A 152 -23.47 -13.12 35.51
CA GLN A 152 -22.30 -13.57 36.27
C GLN A 152 -21.29 -14.30 35.39
N GLN A 153 -21.75 -15.17 34.50
CA GLN A 153 -20.88 -15.85 33.55
C GLN A 153 -20.14 -14.87 32.63
N LEU A 154 -20.84 -13.84 32.13
CA LEU A 154 -20.24 -12.81 31.29
C LEU A 154 -19.22 -11.96 32.05
N LEU A 155 -19.50 -11.64 33.32
CA LEU A 155 -18.59 -10.89 34.19
C LEU A 155 -17.32 -11.69 34.47
N GLU A 156 -17.44 -12.97 34.81
CA GLU A 156 -16.29 -13.86 35.02
C GLU A 156 -15.44 -14.00 33.77
N ALA A 157 -16.05 -14.10 32.59
CA ALA A 157 -15.33 -14.14 31.32
C ALA A 157 -14.50 -12.86 31.11
N LEU A 158 -15.09 -11.69 31.36
CA LEU A 158 -14.37 -10.41 31.31
C LEU A 158 -13.22 -10.34 32.31
N GLU A 159 -13.42 -10.79 33.55
CA GLU A 159 -12.39 -10.80 34.59
C GLU A 159 -11.21 -11.72 34.21
N ARG A 160 -11.46 -12.78 33.44
CA ARG A 160 -10.43 -13.66 32.86
C ARG A 160 -9.78 -13.11 31.58
N GLY A 161 -10.23 -11.95 31.08
CA GLY A 161 -9.74 -11.34 29.84
C GLY A 161 -10.24 -12.03 28.56
N GLU A 162 -11.36 -12.74 28.64
CA GLU A 162 -11.99 -13.43 27.50
C GLU A 162 -12.84 -12.45 26.66
N GLU A 163 -13.01 -12.75 25.38
CA GLU A 163 -13.88 -11.98 24.49
C GLU A 163 -15.36 -12.25 24.81
N LEU A 164 -16.15 -11.19 24.99
CA LEU A 164 -17.58 -11.30 25.24
C LEU A 164 -18.32 -11.73 23.98
N SER A 165 -19.00 -12.88 24.06
CA SER A 165 -19.96 -13.30 23.04
C SER A 165 -21.39 -13.24 23.58
N LEU A 166 -22.25 -12.54 22.84
CA LEU A 166 -23.69 -12.45 23.11
C LEU A 166 -24.51 -13.33 22.14
N SER A 167 -23.85 -14.04 21.21
CA SER A 167 -24.52 -14.80 20.14
C SER A 167 -25.48 -15.88 20.64
N ASN A 168 -25.26 -16.37 21.86
CA ASN A 168 -26.06 -17.42 22.48
C ASN A 168 -27.21 -16.86 23.35
N LEU A 169 -27.32 -15.54 23.46
CA LEU A 169 -28.30 -14.85 24.33
C LEU A 169 -29.51 -14.32 23.55
N TYR A 170 -29.56 -14.55 22.25
CA TYR A 170 -30.69 -14.23 21.38
C TYR A 170 -30.79 -15.25 20.25
N ASP A 171 -31.99 -15.41 19.70
CA ASP A 171 -32.26 -16.25 18.54
C ASP A 171 -31.93 -15.50 17.24
N ARG A 172 -30.76 -15.82 16.66
CA ARG A 172 -30.29 -15.21 15.43
C ARG A 172 -31.26 -15.38 14.26
N GLU A 173 -31.93 -16.52 14.13
CA GLU A 173 -32.85 -16.75 13.01
C GLU A 173 -34.10 -15.88 13.13
N ARG A 174 -34.63 -15.66 14.35
CA ARG A 174 -35.75 -14.71 14.57
C ARG A 174 -35.37 -13.28 14.23
N VAL A 175 -34.17 -12.85 14.62
CA VAL A 175 -33.67 -11.50 14.27
C VAL A 175 -33.52 -11.37 12.76
N LEU A 176 -32.94 -12.37 12.07
CA LEU A 176 -32.83 -12.38 10.61
C LEU A 176 -34.19 -12.35 9.93
N GLU A 177 -35.18 -13.09 10.45
CA GLU A 177 -36.54 -13.08 9.93
C GLU A 177 -37.18 -11.69 10.07
N ALA A 178 -37.05 -11.04 11.23
CA ALA A 178 -37.55 -9.69 11.45
C ALA A 178 -36.91 -8.67 10.49
N VAL A 179 -35.59 -8.73 10.29
CA VAL A 179 -34.86 -7.87 9.34
C VAL A 179 -35.32 -8.13 7.90
N ARG A 180 -35.49 -9.39 7.50
CA ARG A 180 -35.99 -9.76 6.17
C ARG A 180 -37.43 -9.28 5.94
N GLN A 181 -38.29 -9.37 6.95
CA GLN A 181 -39.66 -8.88 6.88
C GLN A 181 -39.69 -7.36 6.70
N GLU A 182 -38.85 -6.60 7.41
CA GLU A 182 -38.78 -5.17 7.20
C GLU A 182 -38.22 -4.82 5.82
N LEU A 183 -37.16 -5.50 5.37
CA LEU A 183 -36.62 -5.27 4.03
C LEU A 183 -37.70 -5.47 2.95
N ARG A 184 -38.55 -6.49 3.09
CA ARG A 184 -39.71 -6.71 2.19
C ARG A 184 -40.77 -5.62 2.25
N ARG A 185 -40.85 -4.83 3.32
CA ARG A 185 -41.78 -3.69 3.44
C ARG A 185 -41.22 -2.40 2.85
N LEU A 186 -39.90 -2.26 2.83
CA LEU A 186 -39.20 -1.07 2.34
C LEU A 186 -38.95 -1.11 0.82
N MET A 187 -38.98 -2.30 0.21
CA MET A 187 -38.92 -2.52 -1.25
C MET A 187 -40.33 -2.62 -1.86
#